data_AF-A0A914D6R6-F1
#
_entry.id   AF-A0A914D6R6-F1
#
_cell.length_a   1.000
_cell.length_b   1.000
_cell.length_c   1.000
_cell.angle_alpha   90.00
_cell.angle_beta   90.00
_cell.angle_gamma   90.00
#
_symmetry.space_group_name_H-M   'P 1'
#
loop_
_entity.id
_entity.type
_entity.pdbx_description
1 polymer ?
#
loop_
_entity_poly.entity_id
_entity_poly.type
_entity_poly.pdbx_seq_one_letter_code
_entity_poly.pdbx_strand_id
1 'polypeptide(L)'
;SPKTDFCVMEEEQKHGDILKLNILEDYRNLTLKTYGLISYADKYCKNVKCVVKMDSDVEGNVEKLEDLCQSVPDNEQMITGHIYKNISVARNISSKWYVPHYVYSDNIYRTFTHGPIYVLSGYGILPQMLKTVQEKTPFFNSENFRKLSEDIMFTGIAFTKLFFNASIDWWGFEHASASKILHFAG
;
A
#
# COMPACT_ATOMS: atom_id res chain seq x y z
N SER A 1 -3.61 -18.77 -15.54
CA SER A 1 -3.68 -20.10 -16.21
C SER A 1 -5.14 -20.38 -16.47
N PRO A 2 -5.55 -21.13 -17.50
CA PRO A 2 -6.97 -21.24 -17.85
C PRO A 2 -7.87 -21.71 -16.69
N LYS A 3 -7.34 -22.54 -15.77
CA LYS A 3 -8.04 -22.97 -14.55
C LYS A 3 -8.13 -21.86 -13.49
N THR A 4 -7.04 -21.11 -13.30
CA THR A 4 -7.00 -19.96 -12.39
C THR A 4 -7.98 -18.87 -12.85
N ASP A 5 -8.03 -18.61 -14.16
CA ASP A 5 -8.86 -17.56 -14.73
C ASP A 5 -10.35 -17.88 -14.57
N PHE A 6 -10.72 -19.17 -14.65
CA PHE A 6 -12.08 -19.64 -14.37
C PHE A 6 -12.48 -19.47 -12.89
N CYS A 7 -11.62 -19.88 -11.95
CA CYS A 7 -11.87 -19.69 -10.51
C CYS A 7 -12.08 -18.20 -10.16
N VAL A 8 -11.28 -17.32 -10.77
CA VAL A 8 -11.36 -15.87 -10.57
C VAL A 8 -12.63 -15.29 -11.19
N MET A 9 -13.17 -15.87 -12.26
CA MET A 9 -14.48 -15.45 -12.81
C MET A 9 -15.65 -15.87 -11.91
N GLU A 10 -15.58 -17.07 -11.35
CA GLU A 10 -16.63 -17.59 -10.45
C GLU A 10 -16.66 -16.82 -9.12
N GLU A 11 -15.49 -16.51 -8.55
CA GLU A 11 -15.37 -15.69 -7.35
C GLU A 11 -15.95 -14.28 -7.62
N GLU A 12 -15.52 -13.64 -8.72
CA GLU A 12 -15.96 -12.29 -9.06
C GLU A 12 -17.48 -12.24 -9.28
N GLN A 13 -18.07 -13.26 -9.90
CA GLN A 13 -19.51 -13.35 -10.07
C GLN A 13 -20.25 -13.46 -8.73
N LYS A 14 -19.62 -14.10 -7.73
CA LYS A 14 -20.23 -14.37 -6.43
C LYS A 14 -20.10 -13.20 -5.46
N HIS A 15 -18.95 -12.51 -5.47
CA HIS A 15 -18.60 -11.52 -4.45
C HIS A 15 -18.51 -10.09 -5.02
N GLY A 16 -18.11 -9.93 -6.28
CA GLY A 16 -18.05 -8.63 -6.97
C GLY A 16 -17.06 -7.66 -6.33
N ASP A 17 -16.01 -8.20 -5.71
CA ASP A 17 -15.02 -7.48 -4.94
C ASP A 17 -13.59 -7.68 -5.45
N ILE A 18 -13.40 -8.24 -6.67
CA ILE A 18 -12.08 -8.29 -7.31
C ILE A 18 -11.82 -7.04 -8.14
N LEU A 19 -10.71 -6.35 -7.82
CA LEU A 19 -10.06 -5.43 -8.74
C LEU A 19 -9.01 -6.17 -9.58
N LYS A 20 -9.28 -6.32 -10.89
CA LYS A 20 -8.33 -6.91 -11.85
C LYS A 20 -7.52 -5.82 -12.53
N LEU A 21 -6.20 -5.91 -12.47
CA LEU A 21 -5.30 -5.07 -13.27
C LEU A 21 -4.71 -5.84 -14.44
N ASN A 22 -4.53 -5.15 -15.57
CA ASN A 22 -3.79 -5.69 -16.70
C ASN A 22 -2.27 -5.48 -16.51
N ILE A 23 -1.70 -6.21 -15.57
CA ILE A 23 -0.27 -6.23 -15.26
C ILE A 23 0.20 -7.67 -15.10
N LEU A 24 1.46 -7.94 -15.40
CA LEU A 24 2.01 -9.28 -15.18
C LEU A 24 2.24 -9.52 -13.69
N GLU A 25 1.99 -10.74 -13.22
CA GLU A 25 2.32 -11.13 -11.86
C GLU A 25 3.84 -11.21 -11.67
N ASP A 26 4.40 -10.20 -11.01
CA ASP A 26 5.81 -10.13 -10.65
C ASP A 26 5.95 -9.28 -9.38
N TYR A 27 6.89 -9.65 -8.52
CA TYR A 27 7.15 -8.94 -7.27
C TYR A 27 7.45 -7.45 -7.49
N ARG A 28 8.15 -7.09 -8.58
CA ARG A 28 8.45 -5.68 -8.91
C ARG A 28 7.21 -4.90 -9.36
N ASN A 29 6.12 -5.58 -9.68
CA ASN A 29 4.87 -4.93 -10.08
C ASN A 29 3.96 -4.61 -8.87
N LEU A 30 4.36 -4.95 -7.63
CA LEU A 30 3.63 -4.54 -6.42
C LEU A 30 3.42 -3.02 -6.35
N THR A 31 4.41 -2.23 -6.75
CA THR A 31 4.29 -0.76 -6.83
C THR A 31 3.17 -0.32 -7.77
N LEU A 32 2.98 -1.00 -8.91
CA LEU A 32 1.86 -0.75 -9.81
C LEU A 32 0.53 -1.23 -9.25
N LYS A 33 0.50 -2.37 -8.55
CA LYS A 33 -0.69 -2.87 -7.85
C LYS A 33 -1.18 -1.86 -6.82
N THR A 34 -0.28 -1.41 -5.95
CA THR A 34 -0.58 -0.42 -4.92
C THR A 34 -1.03 0.91 -5.52
N TYR A 35 -0.37 1.37 -6.60
CA TYR A 35 -0.81 2.55 -7.33
C TYR A 35 -2.24 2.40 -7.87
N GLY A 36 -2.55 1.25 -8.48
CA GLY A 36 -3.87 0.94 -9.00
C GLY A 36 -4.94 0.85 -7.92
N LEU A 37 -4.62 0.20 -6.78
CA LEU A 37 -5.50 0.11 -5.62
C LEU A 37 -5.87 1.50 -5.08
N ILE A 38 -4.87 2.35 -4.87
CA ILE A 38 -5.08 3.71 -4.35
C ILE A 38 -5.83 4.56 -5.38
N SER A 39 -5.53 4.41 -6.67
CA SER A 39 -6.24 5.11 -7.76
C SER A 39 -7.71 4.69 -7.82
N TYR A 40 -7.99 3.40 -7.66
CA TYR A 40 -9.35 2.87 -7.62
C TYR A 40 -10.11 3.40 -6.40
N ALA A 41 -9.49 3.33 -5.22
CA ALA A 41 -10.07 3.86 -3.99
C ALA A 41 -10.34 5.38 -4.09
N ASP A 42 -9.41 6.18 -4.61
CA ASP A 42 -9.64 7.61 -4.83
C ASP A 42 -10.83 7.86 -5.79
N LYS A 43 -10.95 7.05 -6.85
CA LYS A 43 -12.00 7.19 -7.85
C LYS A 43 -13.38 6.79 -7.33
N TYR A 44 -13.49 5.68 -6.61
CA TYR A 44 -14.78 5.05 -6.28
C TYR A 44 -15.17 5.11 -4.81
N CYS A 45 -14.22 5.30 -3.89
CA CYS A 45 -14.46 5.42 -2.46
C CYS A 45 -14.46 6.90 -2.04
N LYS A 46 -15.47 7.65 -2.48
CA LYS A 46 -15.60 9.07 -2.11
C LYS A 46 -15.92 9.22 -0.62
N ASN A 47 -15.31 10.22 0.02
CA ASN A 47 -15.52 10.56 1.43
C ASN A 47 -15.19 9.42 2.42
N VAL A 48 -14.26 8.52 2.08
CA VAL A 48 -13.70 7.61 3.08
C VAL A 48 -12.71 8.35 3.96
N LYS A 49 -12.88 8.22 5.27
CA LYS A 49 -11.94 8.74 6.26
C LYS A 49 -10.66 7.90 6.32
N CYS A 50 -10.74 6.64 5.91
CA CYS A 50 -9.70 5.67 6.17
C CYS A 50 -9.65 4.59 5.08
N VAL A 51 -8.46 4.16 4.70
CA VAL A 51 -8.20 3.01 3.83
C VAL A 51 -7.14 2.14 4.47
N VAL A 52 -7.43 0.85 4.60
CA VAL A 52 -6.45 -0.14 5.05
C VAL A 52 -5.90 -0.85 3.82
N LYS A 53 -4.58 -0.80 3.61
CA LYS A 53 -3.90 -1.71 2.69
C LYS A 53 -3.45 -2.90 3.52
N MET A 54 -3.69 -4.11 3.02
CA MET A 54 -3.26 -5.36 3.65
C MET A 54 -2.87 -6.39 2.57
N ASP A 55 -1.85 -7.21 2.80
CA ASP A 55 -1.48 -8.33 1.92
C ASP A 55 -2.47 -9.48 2.10
N SER A 56 -2.57 -10.32 1.07
CA SER A 56 -3.55 -11.42 1.02
C SER A 56 -3.31 -12.53 2.06
N ASP A 57 -2.11 -12.58 2.64
CA ASP A 57 -1.69 -13.55 3.66
C ASP A 57 -1.67 -12.96 5.08
N VAL A 58 -2.29 -11.78 5.27
CA VAL A 58 -2.44 -11.14 6.57
C VAL A 58 -3.88 -11.19 7.03
N GLU A 59 -4.05 -11.46 8.32
CA GLU A 59 -5.31 -11.31 9.02
C GLU A 59 -5.28 -10.01 9.86
N GLY A 60 -6.41 -9.30 9.90
CA GLY A 60 -6.57 -8.05 10.63
C GLY A 60 -7.82 -8.06 11.51
N ASN A 61 -7.75 -7.42 12.67
CA ASN A 61 -8.89 -7.20 13.56
C ASN A 61 -9.58 -5.92 13.13
N VAL A 62 -10.75 -6.09 12.53
CA VAL A 62 -11.53 -5.01 11.93
C VAL A 62 -11.94 -3.97 12.98
N GLU A 63 -12.34 -4.39 14.18
CA GLU A 63 -12.74 -3.46 15.26
C GLU A 63 -11.60 -2.52 15.64
N LYS A 64 -10.38 -3.05 15.81
CA LYS A 64 -9.19 -2.24 16.11
C LYS A 64 -8.82 -1.30 14.96
N LEU A 65 -9.00 -1.74 13.72
CA LEU A 65 -8.78 -0.91 12.53
C LEU A 65 -9.81 0.22 12.46
N GLU A 66 -11.07 -0.06 12.76
CA GLU A 66 -12.14 0.94 12.85
C GLU A 66 -11.87 1.96 13.95
N ASP A 67 -11.50 1.52 15.16
CA ASP A 67 -11.13 2.39 16.28
C ASP A 67 -9.98 3.33 15.89
N LEU A 68 -8.94 2.78 15.25
CA LEU A 68 -7.82 3.56 14.76
C LEU A 68 -8.28 4.61 13.72
N CYS A 69 -9.12 4.21 12.77
CA CYS A 69 -9.67 5.11 11.77
C CYS A 69 -10.50 6.24 12.41
N GLN A 70 -11.25 5.95 13.48
CA GLN A 70 -12.07 6.94 14.19
C GLN A 70 -11.22 7.90 15.04
N SER A 71 -10.10 7.42 15.59
CA SER A 71 -9.21 8.22 16.46
C SER A 71 -8.50 9.37 15.75
N VAL A 72 -8.37 9.32 14.42
CA VAL A 72 -7.70 10.37 13.65
C VAL A 72 -8.64 11.58 13.51
N PRO A 73 -8.23 12.80 13.90
CA PRO A 73 -9.05 13.99 13.69
C PRO A 73 -9.36 14.24 12.21
N ASP A 74 -10.55 14.75 11.89
CA ASP A 74 -10.99 14.96 10.50
C ASP A 74 -10.13 15.95 9.71
N ASN A 75 -9.44 16.85 10.40
CA ASN A 75 -8.51 17.83 9.85
C ASN A 75 -7.06 17.34 9.76
N GLU A 76 -6.80 16.07 10.09
CA GLU A 76 -5.48 15.48 10.03
C GLU A 76 -5.40 14.36 8.99
N GLN A 77 -4.22 14.23 8.38
CA GLN A 77 -3.85 13.11 7.54
C GLN A 77 -2.71 12.35 8.19
N MET A 78 -2.79 11.02 8.19
CA MET A 78 -1.88 10.16 8.91
C MET A 78 -1.70 8.82 8.20
N ILE A 79 -0.47 8.29 8.23
CA ILE A 79 -0.21 6.90 7.93
C ILE A 79 0.18 6.20 9.23
N THR A 80 -0.51 5.12 9.53
CA THR A 80 -0.23 4.25 10.68
C THR A 80 0.22 2.88 10.18
N GLY A 81 1.35 2.40 10.68
CA GLY A 81 1.90 1.10 10.34
C GLY A 81 3.20 0.85 11.09
N HIS A 82 3.87 -0.27 10.80
CA HIS A 82 5.15 -0.56 11.42
C HIS A 82 6.27 0.28 10.80
N ILE A 83 6.86 1.19 11.59
CA ILE A 83 7.83 2.16 11.10
C ILE A 83 9.23 1.58 11.02
N TYR A 84 9.85 1.72 9.86
CA TYR A 84 11.26 1.44 9.62
C TYR A 84 12.04 2.75 9.54
N LYS A 85 13.19 2.81 10.22
CA LYS A 85 14.09 3.98 10.27
C LYS A 85 15.51 3.53 9.94
N ASN A 86 16.28 4.44 9.32
CA ASN A 86 17.71 4.25 9.05
C ASN A 86 18.04 2.98 8.24
N ILE A 87 17.13 2.56 7.35
CA ILE A 87 17.34 1.38 6.50
C ILE A 87 18.25 1.74 5.34
N SER A 88 19.34 0.98 5.19
CA SER A 88 20.27 1.17 4.07
C SER A 88 19.66 0.73 2.74
N VAL A 89 19.89 1.54 1.72
CA VAL A 89 19.51 1.19 0.34
C VAL A 89 20.39 0.06 -0.16
N ALA A 90 19.79 -1.02 -0.67
CA ALA A 90 20.55 -2.14 -1.18
C ALA A 90 21.26 -1.77 -2.49
N ARG A 91 22.59 -1.58 -2.43
CA ARG A 91 23.43 -1.22 -3.58
C ARG A 91 24.14 -2.39 -4.24
N ASN A 92 24.06 -3.59 -3.67
CA ASN A 92 24.60 -4.79 -4.30
C ASN A 92 23.67 -5.24 -5.43
N ILE A 93 24.18 -5.27 -6.67
CA ILE A 93 23.43 -5.65 -7.88
C ILE A 93 22.89 -7.10 -7.83
N SER A 94 23.50 -7.98 -7.03
CA SER A 94 23.01 -9.35 -6.83
C SER A 94 21.85 -9.43 -5.84
N SER A 95 21.52 -8.34 -5.15
CA SER A 95 20.39 -8.31 -4.22
C SER A 95 19.07 -8.27 -4.99
N LYS A 96 18.09 -9.07 -4.55
CA LYS A 96 16.71 -8.96 -5.05
C LYS A 96 16.10 -7.57 -4.81
N TRP A 97 16.63 -6.84 -3.84
CA TRP A 97 16.23 -5.49 -3.44
C TRP A 97 17.09 -4.38 -4.05
N TYR A 98 17.96 -4.70 -5.02
CA TYR A 98 18.89 -3.72 -5.58
C TYR A 98 18.17 -2.47 -6.10
N VAL A 99 18.61 -1.31 -5.60
CA VAL A 99 18.16 0.00 -6.08
C VAL A 99 19.37 0.80 -6.55
N PRO A 100 19.43 1.21 -7.83
CA PRO A 100 20.53 2.01 -8.34
C PRO A 100 20.43 3.47 -7.86
N HIS A 101 21.58 4.17 -7.81
CA HIS A 101 21.63 5.58 -7.35
C HIS A 101 20.75 6.53 -8.16
N TYR A 102 20.61 6.28 -9.46
CA TYR A 102 19.76 7.12 -10.30
C TYR A 102 18.27 6.97 -9.97
N VAL A 103 17.84 5.86 -9.35
CA VAL A 103 16.46 5.63 -8.88
C VAL A 103 16.23 6.27 -7.51
N TYR A 104 17.21 6.15 -6.62
CA TYR A 104 17.17 6.73 -5.28
C TYR A 104 18.59 7.14 -4.89
N SER A 105 18.84 8.43 -4.72
CA SER A 105 20.20 8.99 -4.57
C SER A 105 20.85 8.61 -3.24
N ASP A 106 20.08 8.69 -2.15
CA ASP A 106 20.61 8.62 -0.79
C ASP A 106 20.93 7.18 -0.39
N ASN A 107 21.89 6.98 0.51
CA ASN A 107 22.26 5.62 0.96
C ASN A 107 21.32 5.05 2.03
N ILE A 108 20.41 5.87 2.53
CA ILE A 108 19.45 5.52 3.59
C ILE A 108 18.06 5.94 3.11
N TYR A 109 17.09 5.04 3.22
CA TYR A 109 15.70 5.38 2.92
C TYR A 109 15.17 6.39 3.95
N ARG A 110 14.32 7.30 3.50
CA ARG A 110 13.45 8.08 4.41
C ARG A 110 12.68 7.11 5.30
N THR A 111 12.39 7.52 6.52
CA THR A 111 11.47 6.78 7.41
C THR A 111 10.19 6.45 6.63
N PHE A 112 9.76 5.20 6.73
CA PHE A 112 8.61 4.67 6.00
C PHE A 112 7.89 3.64 6.86
N THR A 113 6.65 3.31 6.53
CA THR A 113 5.98 2.14 7.09
C THR A 113 6.24 0.95 6.18
N HIS A 114 6.64 -0.16 6.77
CA HIS A 114 6.91 -1.40 6.05
C HIS A 114 6.00 -2.49 6.58
N GLY A 115 5.70 -3.43 5.70
CA GLY A 115 5.10 -4.68 6.09
C GLY A 115 3.70 -4.79 5.57
N PRO A 116 3.03 -5.88 5.95
CA PRO A 116 2.03 -6.39 5.06
C PRO A 116 0.70 -5.66 5.27
N ILE A 117 0.62 -4.70 6.21
CA ILE A 117 -0.54 -3.84 6.45
C ILE A 117 -0.14 -2.42 6.88
N TYR A 118 -0.85 -1.42 6.36
CA TYR A 118 -0.80 -0.04 6.86
C TYR A 118 -2.15 0.66 6.62
N VAL A 119 -2.40 1.71 7.42
CA VAL A 119 -3.65 2.45 7.42
C VAL A 119 -3.40 3.89 6.97
N LEU A 120 -4.13 4.30 5.94
CA LEU A 120 -4.16 5.66 5.40
C LEU A 120 -5.40 6.36 5.97
N SER A 121 -5.22 7.32 6.87
CA SER A 121 -6.31 8.03 7.54
C SER A 121 -6.30 9.52 7.20
N GLY A 122 -7.49 10.12 7.11
CA GLY A 122 -7.70 11.53 6.85
C GLY A 122 -8.30 11.80 5.46
N TYR A 123 -9.26 12.72 5.40
CA TYR A 123 -9.89 13.10 4.14
C TYR A 123 -8.87 13.68 3.17
N GLY A 124 -8.94 13.25 1.91
CA GLY A 124 -8.04 13.72 0.85
C GLY A 124 -6.64 13.12 0.87
N ILE A 125 -6.35 12.12 1.72
CA ILE A 125 -5.03 11.47 1.76
C ILE A 125 -4.70 10.76 0.44
N LEU A 126 -5.66 10.07 -0.18
CA LEU A 126 -5.46 9.32 -1.42
C LEU A 126 -5.08 10.22 -2.61
N PRO A 127 -5.85 11.28 -2.97
CA PRO A 127 -5.48 12.14 -4.09
C PRO A 127 -4.17 12.88 -3.83
N GLN A 128 -3.89 13.28 -2.59
CA GLN A 128 -2.62 13.90 -2.23
C GLN A 128 -1.44 12.92 -2.40
N MET A 129 -1.61 11.67 -1.99
CA MET A 129 -0.61 10.62 -2.13
C MET A 129 -0.33 10.33 -3.61
N LEU A 130 -1.36 10.12 -4.44
CA LEU A 130 -1.21 9.89 -5.88
C LEU A 130 -0.48 11.04 -6.57
N LYS A 131 -0.89 12.28 -6.28
CA LYS A 131 -0.22 13.48 -6.79
C LYS A 131 1.25 13.52 -6.38
N THR A 132 1.55 13.24 -5.11
CA THR A 132 2.93 13.29 -4.60
C THR A 132 3.80 12.20 -5.23
N VAL A 133 3.27 10.99 -5.44
CA VAL A 133 3.98 9.94 -6.18
C VAL A 133 4.32 10.41 -7.59
N GLN A 134 3.37 10.99 -8.31
CA GLN A 134 3.59 11.50 -9.67
C GLN A 134 4.64 12.61 -9.72
N GLU A 135 4.60 13.55 -8.77
CA GLU A 135 5.48 14.73 -8.76
C GLU A 135 6.90 14.42 -8.24
N LYS A 136 7.03 13.52 -7.26
CA LYS A 136 8.31 13.29 -6.57
C LYS A 136 9.06 12.05 -7.05
N THR A 137 8.46 11.20 -7.88
CA THR A 137 9.15 10.03 -8.41
C THR A 137 9.68 10.33 -9.82
N PRO A 138 11.01 10.39 -10.02
CA PRO A 138 11.62 10.78 -11.31
C PRO A 138 11.34 9.80 -12.46
N PHE A 139 10.69 8.66 -12.17
CA PHE A 139 10.47 7.57 -13.09
C PHE A 139 9.02 7.15 -13.21
N PHE A 140 8.06 7.96 -12.74
CA PHE A 140 6.64 7.62 -12.75
C PHE A 140 6.16 7.04 -14.10
N ASN A 141 6.58 7.65 -15.21
CA ASN A 141 6.21 7.23 -16.57
C ASN A 141 7.17 6.23 -17.22
N SER A 142 7.98 5.50 -16.45
CA SER A 142 8.98 4.56 -16.98
C SER A 142 9.01 3.26 -16.19
N GLU A 143 9.63 2.22 -16.76
CA GLU A 143 9.80 0.94 -16.08
C GLU A 143 10.61 1.04 -14.78
N ASN A 144 11.42 2.09 -14.62
CA ASN A 144 12.17 2.33 -13.39
C ASN A 144 11.26 2.63 -12.19
N PHE A 145 9.97 2.96 -12.39
CA PHE A 145 8.98 3.09 -11.33
C PHE A 145 8.90 1.84 -10.45
N ARG A 146 9.08 0.66 -11.06
CA ARG A 146 9.02 -0.66 -10.43
C ARG A 146 10.29 -1.05 -9.66
N LYS A 147 11.31 -0.19 -9.63
CA LYS A 147 12.60 -0.46 -8.97
C LYS A 147 12.64 -0.02 -7.51
N LEU A 148 11.63 0.71 -7.04
CA LEU A 148 11.42 0.98 -5.62
C LEU A 148 10.22 0.19 -5.15
N SER A 149 10.29 -0.34 -3.92
CA SER A 149 9.13 -0.99 -3.32
C SER A 149 8.00 0.00 -3.10
N GLU A 150 6.78 -0.52 -3.12
CA GLU A 150 5.55 0.19 -2.82
C GLU A 150 5.62 0.88 -1.45
N ASP A 151 6.13 0.19 -0.43
CA ASP A 151 6.23 0.75 0.92
C ASP A 151 7.08 2.03 0.95
N ILE A 152 8.25 1.99 0.33
CA ILE A 152 9.17 3.14 0.27
C ILE A 152 8.53 4.26 -0.53
N MET A 153 7.89 3.93 -1.65
CA MET A 153 7.28 4.91 -2.53
C MET A 153 6.08 5.62 -1.89
N PHE A 154 5.10 4.86 -1.41
CA PHE A 154 3.84 5.40 -0.93
C PHE A 154 3.92 5.95 0.49
N THR A 155 4.77 5.38 1.33
CA THR A 155 4.80 5.74 2.76
C THR A 155 6.08 6.48 3.16
N GLY A 156 7.18 6.31 2.42
CA GLY A 156 8.43 7.03 2.65
C GLY A 156 8.61 8.30 1.79
N ILE A 157 8.26 8.24 0.50
CA ILE A 157 8.42 9.35 -0.44
C ILE A 157 7.15 10.20 -0.52
N ALA A 158 5.99 9.56 -0.71
CA ALA A 158 4.75 10.25 -0.96
C ALA A 158 4.09 10.87 0.29
N PHE A 159 4.56 10.50 1.49
CA PHE A 159 3.99 11.01 2.74
C PHE A 159 5.06 11.56 3.69
N THR A 160 4.73 12.66 4.35
CA THR A 160 5.67 13.39 5.22
C THR A 160 5.34 13.29 6.71
N LYS A 161 4.09 12.95 7.09
CA LYS A 161 3.66 12.87 8.49
C LYS A 161 3.40 11.42 8.93
N LEU A 162 4.46 10.68 9.22
CA LEU A 162 4.31 9.32 9.76
C LEU A 162 4.01 9.36 11.25
N PHE A 163 2.98 8.63 11.69
CA PHE A 163 2.68 8.47 13.10
C PHE A 163 2.86 7.01 13.51
N PHE A 164 3.46 6.83 14.68
CA PHE A 164 3.66 5.51 15.27
C PHE A 164 2.60 5.30 16.35
N ASN A 165 1.74 4.30 16.17
CA ASN A 165 0.92 3.80 17.26
C ASN A 165 1.46 2.45 17.71
N ALA A 166 2.16 2.44 18.86
CA ALA A 166 2.75 1.25 19.47
C ALA A 166 1.72 0.23 19.98
N SER A 167 0.44 0.62 20.09
CA SER A 167 -0.64 -0.22 20.61
C SER A 167 -1.21 -1.21 19.59
N ILE A 168 -0.75 -1.16 18.34
CA ILE A 168 -1.08 -2.16 17.31
C ILE A 168 -0.05 -3.28 17.44
N ASP A 169 -0.22 -4.10 18.48
CA ASP A 169 0.56 -5.32 18.67
C ASP A 169 0.04 -6.37 17.67
N TRP A 170 0.87 -6.76 16.70
CA TRP A 170 0.44 -7.46 15.48
C TRP A 170 0.12 -8.96 15.67
N TRP A 171 0.22 -9.48 16.90
CA TRP A 171 0.01 -10.90 17.23
C TRP A 171 -1.43 -11.26 17.62
N GLY A 172 -2.36 -10.29 17.60
CA GLY A 172 -3.73 -10.45 18.14
C GLY A 172 -4.85 -10.44 17.11
N PHE A 173 -4.58 -10.85 15.87
CA PHE A 173 -5.54 -10.79 14.77
C PHE A 173 -6.12 -12.17 14.45
N GLU A 174 -6.95 -12.70 15.34
CA GLU A 174 -7.79 -13.86 15.05
C GLU A 174 -9.22 -13.38 14.76
N HIS A 175 -9.62 -13.50 13.49
CA HIS A 175 -10.97 -13.34 12.92
C HIS A 175 -11.59 -11.93 12.87
N ALA A 176 -11.97 -11.49 11.66
CA ALA A 176 -13.15 -10.65 11.42
C ALA A 176 -13.54 -10.57 9.92
N SER A 177 -14.85 -10.50 9.66
CA SER A 177 -15.41 -10.13 8.35
C SER A 177 -15.59 -8.62 8.28
N ALA A 178 -15.14 -7.97 7.20
CA ALA A 178 -15.39 -6.55 6.95
C ALA A 178 -16.40 -6.35 5.82
N SER A 179 -17.14 -5.24 5.87
CA SER A 179 -18.03 -4.82 4.79
C SER A 179 -17.20 -4.12 3.71
N LYS A 180 -16.97 -4.82 2.59
CA LYS A 180 -16.18 -4.43 1.40
C LYS A 180 -14.66 -4.46 1.60
N ILE A 181 -14.12 -5.67 1.65
CA ILE A 181 -12.71 -5.93 1.34
C ILE A 181 -12.61 -5.99 -0.19
N LEU A 182 -11.71 -5.23 -0.81
CA LEU A 182 -11.40 -5.39 -2.23
C LEU A 182 -10.22 -6.35 -2.36
N HIS A 183 -10.44 -7.48 -3.03
CA HIS A 183 -9.42 -8.46 -3.33
C HIS A 183 -8.74 -8.10 -4.66
N PHE A 184 -7.47 -8.47 -4.79
CA PHE A 184 -6.66 -8.11 -5.94
C PHE A 184 -6.16 -9.33 -6.67
N ALA A 185 -6.49 -9.44 -7.96
CA ALA A 185 -5.98 -10.47 -8.84
C ALA A 185 -5.12 -9.82 -9.93
N GLY A 186 -3.91 -10.35 -10.11
CA GLY A 186 -3.01 -10.05 -11.24
C GLY A 186 -2.87 -11.27 -12.14
#